data_AF-A0AAD6P1C6-F1
#
_entry.id   AF-A0AAD6P1C6-F1
#
_cell.length_a   1.000
_cell.length_b   1.000
_cell.length_c   1.000
_cell.angle_alpha   90.00
_cell.angle_beta   90.00
_cell.angle_gamma   90.00
#
_symmetry.space_group_name_H-M   'P 1'
#
loop_
_entity.id
_entity.type
_entity.pdbx_description
1 polymer ?
#
loop_
_entity_poly.entity_id
_entity_poly.type
_entity_poly.pdbx_seq_one_letter_code
_entity_poly.pdbx_strand_id
1 'polypeptide(L)'
;MASTPPESPSNSGKKILSSSDVSLKVKEAAAEASFGCILRLKNAVNDEFLQDLLRKVMETVFFNGEIKFDMSQEECARFILDQLVALARADAWFLINCCSGTYHFVENCTSNMLDPYLDEIISKLLRCLQKGKQLLKQWALSALAAIAKSSQDRFLDYYRTVMPYLNFVMMKARGESNGLLLSATISCMTAIWTGIVKDKFSDDTQQAVQLLASTPISNLDIHDPVIIQGLRAWGRLCKCLGQKF
;
A
#
# COMPACT_ATOMS: atom_id res chain seq x y z
N MET A 1 46.19 -6.88 51.45
CA MET A 1 44.79 -7.32 51.63
C MET A 1 43.88 -6.15 51.30
N ALA A 2 43.28 -6.15 50.11
CA ALA A 2 42.14 -5.31 49.76
C ALA A 2 41.32 -6.12 48.75
N SER A 3 40.22 -6.68 49.23
CA SER A 3 39.35 -7.59 48.49
C SER A 3 38.50 -6.82 47.49
N THR A 4 38.55 -7.20 46.21
CA THR A 4 37.62 -6.76 45.17
C THR A 4 36.20 -7.30 45.44
N PRO A 5 35.15 -6.48 45.31
CA PRO A 5 33.77 -6.94 45.48
C PRO A 5 33.30 -7.77 44.25
N PRO A 6 32.33 -8.68 44.42
CA PRO A 6 31.93 -9.60 43.35
C PRO A 6 31.09 -8.88 42.28
N GLU A 7 31.37 -9.19 41.01
CA GLU A 7 30.54 -8.82 39.87
C GLU A 7 29.11 -9.35 40.03
N SER A 8 28.13 -8.47 39.82
CA SER A 8 26.71 -8.84 39.77
C SER A 8 26.38 -9.46 38.40
N PRO A 9 25.53 -10.50 38.32
CA PRO A 9 25.26 -11.15 37.05
C PRO A 9 24.49 -10.23 36.12
N SER A 10 24.96 -10.17 34.88
CA SER A 10 24.32 -9.53 33.73
C SER A 10 22.84 -9.90 33.67
N ASN A 11 21.97 -8.94 33.98
CA ASN A 11 20.53 -9.05 33.77
C ASN A 11 20.29 -9.04 32.26
N SER A 12 20.15 -10.22 31.66
CA SER A 12 19.73 -10.39 30.28
C SER A 12 18.36 -9.74 30.11
N GLY A 13 18.36 -8.50 29.61
CA GLY A 13 17.18 -7.67 29.46
C GLY A 13 16.15 -8.32 28.55
N LYS A 14 15.20 -9.06 29.14
CA LYS A 14 13.89 -9.26 28.53
C LYS A 14 13.25 -7.88 28.47
N LYS A 15 13.32 -7.25 27.30
CA LYS A 15 12.66 -5.97 27.01
C LYS A 15 11.16 -6.18 27.25
N ILE A 16 10.65 -5.68 28.37
CA ILE A 16 9.23 -5.78 28.73
C ILE A 16 8.47 -4.95 27.69
N LEU A 17 7.69 -5.62 26.84
CA LEU A 17 6.84 -4.99 25.83
C LEU A 17 5.75 -4.17 26.52
N SER A 18 5.41 -3.00 25.98
CA SER A 18 4.34 -2.18 26.53
C SER A 18 2.97 -2.88 26.38
N SER A 19 1.98 -2.50 27.21
CA SER A 19 0.62 -3.08 27.15
C SER A 19 -0.03 -2.94 25.75
N SER A 20 0.24 -1.83 25.05
CA SER A 20 -0.17 -1.62 23.65
C SER A 20 0.53 -2.57 22.68
N ASP A 21 1.83 -2.85 22.86
CA ASP A 21 2.57 -3.78 22.00
C ASP A 21 2.10 -5.23 22.20
N VAL A 22 1.73 -5.60 23.43
CA VAL A 22 1.17 -6.93 23.72
C VAL A 22 -0.20 -7.09 23.06
N SER A 23 -1.07 -6.09 23.16
CA SER A 23 -2.38 -6.11 22.51
C SER A 23 -2.27 -6.23 20.98
N LEU A 24 -1.32 -5.51 20.38
CA LEU A 24 -1.05 -5.59 18.94
C LEU A 24 -0.61 -6.99 18.52
N LYS A 25 0.37 -7.60 19.21
CA LYS A 25 0.85 -8.95 18.91
C LYS A 25 -0.22 -10.04 19.06
N VAL A 26 -1.12 -9.89 20.04
CA VAL A 26 -2.25 -10.82 20.21
C VAL A 26 -3.21 -10.72 19.02
N LYS A 27 -3.46 -9.50 18.51
CA LYS A 27 -4.28 -9.29 17.32
C LYS A 27 -3.62 -9.89 16.06
N GLU A 28 -2.31 -9.71 15.90
CA GLU A 28 -1.52 -10.31 14.80
C GLU A 28 -1.60 -11.86 14.83
N ALA A 29 -1.39 -12.47 15.99
CA ALA A 29 -1.51 -13.92 16.15
C ALA A 29 -2.94 -14.45 15.88
N ALA A 30 -3.97 -13.70 16.27
CA ALA A 30 -5.36 -14.05 15.99
C ALA A 30 -5.67 -13.95 14.48
N ALA A 31 -5.06 -12.99 13.78
CA ALA A 31 -5.15 -12.88 12.32
C ALA A 31 -4.57 -14.13 11.65
N GLU A 32 -3.33 -14.48 11.98
CA GLU A 32 -2.65 -15.66 11.45
C GLU A 32 -3.42 -16.95 11.69
N ALA A 33 -3.94 -17.15 12.92
CA ALA A 33 -4.76 -18.31 13.24
C ALA A 33 -6.04 -18.37 12.39
N SER A 34 -6.68 -17.22 12.17
CA SER A 34 -7.90 -17.12 11.35
C SER A 34 -7.61 -17.49 9.89
N PHE A 35 -6.56 -16.94 9.29
CA PHE A 35 -6.17 -17.28 7.91
C PHE A 35 -5.68 -18.72 7.78
N GLY A 36 -4.95 -19.25 8.76
CA GLY A 36 -4.54 -20.65 8.80
C GLY A 36 -5.72 -21.61 8.84
N CYS A 37 -6.79 -21.27 9.58
CA CYS A 37 -8.04 -22.03 9.57
C CYS A 37 -8.74 -21.97 8.21
N ILE A 38 -8.81 -20.80 7.57
CA ILE A 38 -9.41 -20.65 6.24
C ILE A 38 -8.62 -21.46 5.20
N LEU A 39 -7.29 -21.44 5.25
CA LEU A 39 -6.43 -22.19 4.33
C LEU A 39 -6.72 -23.71 4.42
N ARG A 40 -6.91 -24.22 5.64
CA ARG A 40 -7.30 -25.62 5.87
C ARG A 40 -8.72 -25.94 5.37
N LEU A 41 -9.61 -24.97 5.42
CA LEU A 41 -10.98 -25.11 4.94
C LEU A 41 -11.11 -24.97 3.41
N LYS A 42 -10.12 -24.38 2.72
CA LYS A 42 -10.15 -24.08 1.27
C LYS A 42 -10.61 -25.27 0.40
N ASN A 43 -10.20 -26.49 0.75
CA ASN A 43 -10.53 -27.70 -0.02
C ASN A 43 -11.79 -28.43 0.48
N ALA A 44 -12.39 -27.96 1.58
CA ALA A 44 -13.49 -28.63 2.28
C ALA A 44 -14.83 -27.89 2.16
N VAL A 45 -14.82 -26.61 1.77
CA VAL A 45 -16.03 -25.79 1.62
C VAL A 45 -16.17 -25.30 0.17
N ASN A 46 -17.39 -24.90 -0.21
CA ASN A 46 -17.61 -24.31 -1.53
C ASN A 46 -16.99 -22.91 -1.62
N ASP A 47 -16.66 -22.49 -2.85
CA ASP A 47 -16.00 -21.21 -3.10
C ASP A 47 -16.79 -20.02 -2.56
N GLU A 48 -18.13 -20.07 -2.64
CA GLU A 48 -19.00 -18.98 -2.19
C GLU A 48 -18.92 -18.75 -0.67
N PHE A 49 -18.94 -19.83 0.12
CA PHE A 49 -18.77 -19.75 1.57
C PHE A 49 -17.35 -19.34 1.95
N LEU A 50 -16.34 -19.85 1.24
CA LEU A 50 -14.94 -19.47 1.47
C LEU A 50 -14.75 -17.96 1.25
N GLN A 51 -15.32 -17.41 0.18
CA GLN A 51 -15.29 -15.99 -0.13
C GLN A 51 -16.02 -15.15 0.94
N ASP A 52 -17.17 -15.60 1.44
CA ASP A 52 -17.92 -14.90 2.50
C ASP A 52 -17.16 -14.91 3.84
N LEU A 53 -16.57 -16.05 4.21
CA LEU A 53 -15.76 -16.19 5.41
C LEU A 53 -14.49 -15.34 5.34
N LEU A 54 -13.80 -15.37 4.20
CA LEU A 54 -12.65 -14.53 3.91
C LEU A 54 -12.99 -13.05 4.01
N ARG A 55 -14.11 -12.64 3.42
CA ARG A 55 -14.60 -11.27 3.49
C ARG A 55 -14.75 -10.81 4.94
N LYS A 56 -15.45 -11.58 5.77
CA LYS A 56 -15.68 -11.26 7.19
C LYS A 56 -14.38 -11.22 7.98
N VAL A 57 -13.46 -12.14 7.74
CA VAL A 57 -12.16 -12.16 8.42
C VAL A 57 -11.30 -10.98 7.97
N MET A 58 -11.22 -10.68 6.68
CA MET A 58 -10.48 -9.50 6.19
C MET A 58 -11.08 -8.18 6.72
N GLU A 59 -12.41 -8.05 6.80
CA GLU A 59 -13.09 -6.91 7.42
C GLU A 59 -12.76 -6.73 8.89
N THR A 60 -12.82 -7.82 9.66
CA THR A 60 -12.63 -7.76 11.10
C THR A 60 -11.17 -7.52 11.47
N VAL A 61 -10.25 -8.09 10.68
CA VAL A 61 -8.84 -8.24 11.05
C VAL A 61 -7.93 -7.26 10.28
N PHE A 62 -8.08 -7.16 8.95
CA PHE A 62 -7.18 -6.35 8.12
C PHE A 62 -7.71 -4.94 7.88
N PHE A 63 -8.98 -4.77 7.54
CA PHE A 63 -9.51 -3.51 7.04
C PHE A 63 -9.81 -2.47 8.14
N ASN A 64 -9.80 -2.87 9.41
CA ASN A 64 -9.84 -1.93 10.55
C ASN A 64 -8.49 -1.23 10.80
N GLY A 65 -7.43 -1.55 10.04
CA GLY A 65 -6.16 -0.80 10.01
C GLY A 65 -5.27 -0.98 11.26
N GLU A 66 -5.63 -1.88 12.17
CA GLU A 66 -4.92 -2.07 13.44
C GLU A 66 -3.87 -3.19 13.41
N ILE A 67 -3.80 -4.00 12.35
CA ILE A 67 -3.01 -5.24 12.32
C ILE A 67 -2.08 -5.25 11.11
N LYS A 68 -0.77 -5.38 11.35
CA LYS A 68 0.23 -5.65 10.31
C LYS A 68 0.44 -7.16 10.24
N PHE A 69 0.35 -7.75 9.05
CA PHE A 69 0.53 -9.20 8.91
C PHE A 69 2.01 -9.55 8.85
N ASP A 70 2.44 -10.50 9.67
CA ASP A 70 3.81 -11.03 9.63
C ASP A 70 3.97 -11.89 8.37
N MET A 71 4.94 -11.52 7.54
CA MET A 71 5.20 -12.13 6.23
C MET A 71 6.10 -13.36 6.32
N SER A 72 6.38 -13.86 7.53
CA SER A 72 7.13 -15.09 7.76
C SER A 72 6.40 -16.36 7.24
N GLN A 73 5.08 -16.26 7.00
CA GLN A 73 4.22 -17.34 6.50
C GLN A 73 3.90 -17.15 5.00
N GLU A 74 4.81 -17.55 4.11
CA GLU A 74 4.63 -17.37 2.65
C GLU A 74 3.32 -17.95 2.10
N GLU A 75 2.83 -19.07 2.64
CA GLU A 75 1.59 -19.71 2.16
C GLU A 75 0.34 -18.90 2.46
N CYS A 76 0.22 -18.33 3.66
CA CYS A 76 -0.91 -17.45 4.02
C CYS A 76 -0.89 -16.18 3.19
N ALA A 77 0.30 -15.63 2.96
CA ALA A 77 0.48 -14.45 2.14
C ALA A 77 0.14 -14.70 0.66
N ARG A 78 0.56 -15.82 0.07
CA ARG A 78 0.13 -16.25 -1.26
C ARG A 78 -1.39 -16.43 -1.35
N PHE A 79 -1.99 -17.05 -0.34
CA PHE A 79 -3.43 -17.23 -0.29
C PHE A 79 -4.19 -15.90 -0.20
N ILE A 80 -3.75 -14.95 0.63
CA ILE A 80 -4.33 -13.61 0.70
C ILE A 80 -4.21 -12.90 -0.65
N LEU A 81 -3.05 -13.00 -1.32
CA LEU A 81 -2.85 -12.43 -2.65
C LEU A 81 -3.78 -13.06 -3.70
N ASP A 82 -3.87 -14.39 -3.78
CA ASP A 82 -4.79 -15.12 -4.68
C ASP A 82 -6.25 -14.64 -4.49
N GLN A 83 -6.65 -14.39 -3.24
CA GLN A 83 -8.03 -14.02 -2.89
C GLN A 83 -8.32 -12.53 -3.11
N LEU A 84 -7.39 -11.63 -2.78
CA LEU A 84 -7.46 -10.21 -3.16
C LEU A 84 -7.55 -10.06 -4.68
N VAL A 85 -6.85 -10.93 -5.38
CA VAL A 85 -6.87 -11.04 -6.82
C VAL A 85 -8.25 -11.52 -7.29
N ALA A 86 -8.84 -12.63 -6.83
CA ALA A 86 -10.07 -13.23 -7.37
C ALA A 86 -11.37 -12.35 -7.49
N LEU A 87 -11.34 -11.08 -7.14
CA LEU A 87 -12.51 -10.23 -6.91
C LEU A 87 -13.04 -9.54 -8.18
N ALA A 88 -13.85 -10.27 -8.94
CA ALA A 88 -14.53 -9.76 -10.13
C ALA A 88 -16.05 -9.51 -9.96
N ARG A 89 -16.65 -9.83 -8.80
CA ARG A 89 -18.13 -9.77 -8.60
C ARG A 89 -18.62 -9.00 -7.38
N ALA A 90 -17.74 -8.37 -6.62
CA ALA A 90 -18.11 -7.81 -5.31
C ALA A 90 -18.63 -6.37 -5.36
N ASP A 91 -19.39 -6.02 -4.33
CA ASP A 91 -19.93 -4.69 -4.05
C ASP A 91 -18.82 -3.63 -3.92
N ALA A 92 -19.17 -2.37 -4.20
CA ALA A 92 -18.20 -1.28 -4.24
C ALA A 92 -17.44 -1.07 -2.92
N TRP A 93 -18.07 -1.37 -1.78
CA TRP A 93 -17.47 -1.25 -0.46
C TRP A 93 -16.44 -2.36 -0.22
N PHE A 94 -16.77 -3.59 -0.57
CA PHE A 94 -15.81 -4.68 -0.52
C PHE A 94 -14.58 -4.46 -1.43
N LEU A 95 -14.76 -3.90 -2.64
CA LEU A 95 -13.63 -3.53 -3.51
C LEU A 95 -12.73 -2.45 -2.89
N ILE A 96 -13.32 -1.48 -2.17
CA ILE A 96 -12.58 -0.44 -1.44
C ILE A 96 -11.71 -1.09 -0.37
N ASN A 97 -12.31 -1.97 0.42
CA ASN A 97 -11.63 -2.72 1.46
C ASN A 97 -10.47 -3.53 0.89
N CYS A 98 -10.69 -4.30 -0.19
CA CYS A 98 -9.62 -5.09 -0.80
C CYS A 98 -8.47 -4.24 -1.34
N CYS A 99 -8.74 -3.07 -1.92
CA CYS A 99 -7.67 -2.13 -2.29
C CYS A 99 -6.91 -1.64 -1.04
N SER A 100 -7.60 -1.35 0.05
CA SER A 100 -6.98 -0.97 1.34
C SER A 100 -6.12 -2.09 1.93
N GLY A 101 -6.61 -3.33 1.99
CA GLY A 101 -5.80 -4.45 2.46
C GLY A 101 -4.64 -4.75 1.54
N THR A 102 -4.82 -4.62 0.22
CA THR A 102 -3.70 -4.72 -0.73
C THR A 102 -2.63 -3.70 -0.38
N TYR A 103 -3.01 -2.43 -0.17
CA TYR A 103 -2.07 -1.38 0.26
C TYR A 103 -1.31 -1.78 1.53
N HIS A 104 -2.01 -2.15 2.59
CA HIS A 104 -1.37 -2.49 3.88
C HIS A 104 -0.53 -3.76 3.82
N PHE A 105 -0.93 -4.73 3.01
CA PHE A 105 -0.25 -6.00 2.85
C PHE A 105 1.05 -5.84 2.04
N VAL A 106 0.98 -5.17 0.88
CA VAL A 106 2.13 -5.03 0.00
C VAL A 106 3.21 -4.13 0.58
N GLU A 107 2.88 -3.23 1.52
CA GLU A 107 3.87 -2.40 2.23
C GLU A 107 4.96 -3.22 2.96
N ASN A 108 4.66 -4.47 3.34
CA ASN A 108 5.59 -5.36 4.03
C ASN A 108 6.11 -6.51 3.15
N CYS A 109 5.68 -6.59 1.89
CA CYS A 109 6.10 -7.66 0.98
C CYS A 109 7.47 -7.38 0.36
N THR A 110 8.23 -8.45 0.09
CA THR A 110 9.46 -8.36 -0.71
C THR A 110 9.14 -8.44 -2.21
N SER A 111 10.02 -7.90 -3.06
CA SER A 111 9.84 -7.91 -4.52
C SER A 111 9.62 -9.33 -5.08
N ASN A 112 10.38 -10.34 -4.59
CA ASN A 112 10.25 -11.73 -5.02
C ASN A 112 8.89 -12.36 -4.70
N MET A 113 8.26 -11.93 -3.61
CA MET A 113 6.97 -12.44 -3.19
C MET A 113 5.82 -11.87 -4.04
N LEU A 114 5.93 -10.60 -4.44
CA LEU A 114 4.93 -9.93 -5.25
C LEU A 114 5.00 -10.33 -6.72
N ASP A 115 6.20 -10.64 -7.22
CA ASP A 115 6.50 -10.92 -8.62
C ASP A 115 5.44 -11.77 -9.36
N PRO A 116 5.04 -12.97 -8.87
CA PRO A 116 4.06 -13.80 -9.57
C PRO A 116 2.64 -13.20 -9.64
N TYR A 117 2.36 -12.15 -8.86
CA TYR A 117 1.04 -11.53 -8.74
C TYR A 117 0.94 -10.13 -9.37
N LEU A 118 2.07 -9.53 -9.76
CA LEU A 118 2.13 -8.14 -10.21
C LEU A 118 1.20 -7.88 -11.40
N ASP A 119 1.25 -8.72 -12.43
CA ASP A 119 0.41 -8.62 -13.62
C ASP A 119 -1.08 -8.54 -13.26
N GLU A 120 -1.53 -9.45 -12.41
CA GLU A 120 -2.95 -9.59 -12.11
C GLU A 120 -3.45 -8.50 -11.16
N ILE A 121 -2.66 -8.15 -10.13
CA ILE A 121 -3.02 -7.09 -9.17
C ILE A 121 -3.04 -5.74 -9.88
N ILE A 122 -2.00 -5.40 -10.65
CA ILE A 122 -1.93 -4.12 -11.36
C ILE A 122 -3.09 -3.99 -12.35
N SER A 123 -3.37 -5.04 -13.13
CA SER A 123 -4.53 -5.07 -14.04
C SER A 123 -5.87 -4.82 -13.32
N LYS A 124 -6.05 -5.38 -12.12
CA LYS A 124 -7.26 -5.17 -11.29
C LYS A 124 -7.34 -3.76 -10.73
N LEU A 125 -6.24 -3.22 -10.20
CA LEU A 125 -6.20 -1.84 -9.70
C LEU A 125 -6.47 -0.82 -10.81
N LEU A 126 -5.95 -1.03 -12.02
CA LEU A 126 -6.24 -0.18 -13.17
C LEU A 126 -7.73 -0.22 -13.55
N ARG A 127 -8.40 -1.39 -13.48
CA ARG A 127 -9.86 -1.48 -13.67
C ARG A 127 -10.63 -0.72 -12.59
N CYS A 128 -10.21 -0.81 -11.32
CA CYS A 128 -10.78 -0.04 -10.22
C CYS A 128 -10.62 1.47 -10.44
N LEU A 129 -9.48 1.91 -10.99
CA LEU A 129 -9.25 3.33 -11.33
C LEU A 129 -10.16 3.83 -12.45
N GLN A 130 -10.45 2.98 -13.44
CA GLN A 130 -11.31 3.33 -14.56
C GLN A 130 -12.79 3.39 -14.15
N LYS A 131 -13.29 2.33 -13.50
CA LYS A 131 -14.73 2.15 -13.25
C LYS A 131 -15.19 2.56 -11.85
N GLY A 132 -14.26 2.75 -10.91
CA GLY A 132 -14.57 3.00 -9.52
C GLY A 132 -15.12 4.39 -9.22
N LYS A 133 -15.83 4.52 -8.11
CA LYS A 133 -16.17 5.81 -7.50
C LYS A 133 -14.94 6.39 -6.77
N GLN A 134 -15.01 7.65 -6.38
CA GLN A 134 -13.89 8.41 -5.83
C GLN A 134 -13.09 7.68 -4.74
N LEU A 135 -13.75 7.07 -3.74
CA LEU A 135 -13.06 6.38 -2.65
C LEU A 135 -12.32 5.11 -3.12
N LEU A 136 -12.92 4.34 -4.05
CA LEU A 136 -12.27 3.17 -4.65
C LEU A 136 -11.03 3.58 -5.46
N LYS A 137 -11.12 4.68 -6.20
CA LYS A 137 -9.96 5.20 -6.95
C LYS A 137 -8.83 5.62 -6.02
N GLN A 138 -9.14 6.28 -4.91
CA GLN A 138 -8.12 6.68 -3.93
C GLN A 138 -7.38 5.47 -3.36
N TRP A 139 -8.11 4.44 -2.92
CA TRP A 139 -7.47 3.23 -2.40
C TRP A 139 -6.71 2.45 -3.46
N ALA A 140 -7.21 2.41 -4.70
CA ALA A 140 -6.49 1.79 -5.80
C ALA A 140 -5.18 2.52 -6.12
N LEU A 141 -5.15 3.86 -6.05
CA LEU A 141 -3.93 4.68 -6.19
C LEU A 141 -2.93 4.40 -5.05
N SER A 142 -3.40 4.32 -3.81
CA SER A 142 -2.55 3.99 -2.66
C SER A 142 -1.94 2.60 -2.78
N ALA A 143 -2.75 1.59 -3.12
CA ALA A 143 -2.29 0.22 -3.33
C ALA A 143 -1.24 0.15 -4.45
N LEU A 144 -1.49 0.82 -5.57
CA LEU A 144 -0.55 0.87 -6.69
C LEU A 144 0.78 1.54 -6.32
N ALA A 145 0.73 2.61 -5.53
CA ALA A 145 1.92 3.28 -5.00
C ALA A 145 2.74 2.36 -4.09
N ALA A 146 2.08 1.58 -3.23
CA ALA A 146 2.74 0.63 -2.35
C ALA A 146 3.35 -0.55 -3.13
N ILE A 147 2.66 -1.06 -4.15
CA ILE A 147 3.21 -2.10 -5.05
C ILE A 147 4.47 -1.60 -5.73
N ALA A 148 4.46 -0.39 -6.29
CA ALA A 148 5.63 0.18 -6.95
C ALA A 148 6.83 0.30 -6.00
N LYS A 149 6.58 0.73 -4.75
CA LYS A 149 7.62 0.82 -3.72
C LYS A 149 8.21 -0.54 -3.35
N SER A 150 7.38 -1.57 -3.21
CA SER A 150 7.81 -2.90 -2.75
C SER A 150 8.41 -3.76 -3.87
N SER A 151 7.98 -3.56 -5.12
CA SER A 151 8.50 -4.28 -6.29
C SER A 151 9.72 -3.62 -6.93
N GLN A 152 9.95 -2.32 -6.69
CA GLN A 152 11.11 -1.55 -7.14
C GLN A 152 11.35 -1.68 -8.65
N ASP A 153 12.52 -2.15 -9.08
CA ASP A 153 12.90 -2.26 -10.49
C ASP A 153 11.97 -3.14 -11.31
N ARG A 154 11.30 -4.12 -10.68
CA ARG A 154 10.30 -4.96 -11.36
C ARG A 154 9.06 -4.18 -11.77
N PHE A 155 8.77 -3.05 -11.11
CA PHE A 155 7.66 -2.19 -11.51
C PHE A 155 7.91 -1.52 -12.87
N LEU A 156 9.15 -1.47 -13.35
CA LEU A 156 9.50 -0.81 -14.60
C LEU A 156 8.77 -1.39 -15.81
N ASP A 157 8.53 -2.70 -15.81
CA ASP A 157 7.80 -3.40 -16.88
C ASP A 157 6.35 -2.88 -17.01
N TYR A 158 5.80 -2.36 -15.92
CA TYR A 158 4.45 -1.81 -15.83
C TYR A 158 4.41 -0.29 -16.02
N TYR A 159 5.54 0.40 -15.85
CA TYR A 159 5.61 1.86 -15.82
C TYR A 159 5.00 2.50 -17.07
N ARG A 160 5.37 1.99 -18.26
CA ARG A 160 4.87 2.50 -19.55
C ARG A 160 3.37 2.31 -19.74
N THR A 161 2.79 1.32 -19.08
CA THR A 161 1.34 1.06 -19.11
C THR A 161 0.62 1.93 -18.09
N VAL A 162 1.15 2.02 -16.85
CA VAL A 162 0.49 2.67 -15.72
C VAL A 162 0.51 4.20 -15.83
N MET A 163 1.64 4.80 -16.20
CA MET A 163 1.79 6.27 -16.17
C MET A 163 0.81 7.03 -17.07
N PRO A 164 0.52 6.58 -18.32
CA PRO A 164 -0.52 7.20 -19.13
C PRO A 164 -1.92 7.18 -18.47
N TYR A 165 -2.27 6.10 -17.75
CA TYR A 165 -3.53 6.04 -17.01
C TYR A 165 -3.57 7.05 -15.86
N LEU A 166 -2.48 7.20 -15.11
CA LEU A 166 -2.40 8.18 -14.03
C LEU A 166 -2.52 9.60 -14.56
N ASN A 167 -1.87 9.90 -15.70
CA ASN A 167 -2.02 11.18 -16.39
C ASN A 167 -3.48 11.47 -16.78
N PHE A 168 -4.19 10.48 -17.31
CA PHE A 168 -5.61 10.62 -17.64
C PHE A 168 -6.48 10.87 -16.39
N VAL A 169 -6.29 10.09 -15.32
CA VAL A 169 -7.05 10.24 -14.06
C VAL A 169 -6.85 11.63 -13.46
N MET A 170 -5.62 12.12 -13.49
CA MET A 170 -5.24 13.44 -13.00
C MET A 170 -5.85 14.58 -13.82
N MET A 171 -5.80 14.50 -15.15
CA MET A 171 -6.44 15.49 -16.03
C MET A 171 -7.95 15.54 -15.81
N LYS A 172 -8.58 14.38 -15.64
CA LYS A 172 -10.00 14.29 -15.30
C LYS A 172 -10.30 14.90 -13.94
N ALA A 173 -9.50 14.58 -12.91
CA ALA A 173 -9.67 15.12 -11.57
C ALA A 173 -9.53 16.66 -11.54
N ARG A 174 -8.63 17.22 -12.35
CA ARG A 174 -8.51 18.68 -12.54
C ARG A 174 -9.76 19.29 -13.18
N GLY A 175 -10.26 18.70 -14.26
CA GLY A 175 -11.47 19.18 -14.95
C GLY A 175 -12.73 19.14 -14.08
N GLU A 176 -12.79 18.17 -13.15
CA GLU A 176 -13.88 18.02 -12.19
C GLU A 176 -13.66 18.78 -10.87
N SER A 177 -12.57 19.55 -10.73
CA SER A 177 -12.16 20.21 -9.48
C SER A 177 -12.09 19.27 -8.26
N ASN A 178 -11.78 17.99 -8.49
CA ASN A 178 -11.68 16.97 -7.46
C ASN A 178 -10.29 16.96 -6.81
N GLY A 179 -10.09 17.87 -5.84
CA GLY A 179 -8.81 18.05 -5.16
C GLY A 179 -8.29 16.78 -4.46
N LEU A 180 -9.17 15.97 -3.87
CA LEU A 180 -8.80 14.72 -3.19
C LEU A 180 -8.24 13.68 -4.18
N LEU A 181 -8.94 13.46 -5.31
CA LEU A 181 -8.49 12.51 -6.32
C LEU A 181 -7.21 13.00 -7.04
N LEU A 182 -7.12 14.31 -7.30
CA LEU A 182 -5.92 14.93 -7.85
C LEU A 182 -4.71 14.69 -6.94
N SER A 183 -4.86 14.98 -5.66
CA SER A 183 -3.85 14.77 -4.62
C SER A 183 -3.40 13.32 -4.52
N ALA A 184 -4.34 12.37 -4.47
CA ALA A 184 -4.04 10.95 -4.42
C ALA A 184 -3.27 10.48 -5.68
N THR A 185 -3.61 11.02 -6.86
CA THR A 185 -2.97 10.65 -8.12
C THR A 185 -1.53 11.14 -8.16
N ILE A 186 -1.31 12.40 -7.76
CA ILE A 186 0.02 13.01 -7.63
C ILE A 186 0.88 12.21 -6.63
N SER A 187 0.32 11.84 -5.48
CA SER A 187 1.01 11.03 -4.47
C SER A 187 1.43 9.67 -5.02
N CYS A 188 0.56 9.02 -5.80
CA CYS A 188 0.86 7.74 -6.46
C CYS A 188 1.99 7.87 -7.50
N MET A 189 1.89 8.85 -8.41
CA MET A 189 2.92 9.10 -9.43
C MET A 189 4.29 9.35 -8.80
N THR A 190 4.35 10.23 -7.78
CA THR A 190 5.60 10.53 -7.08
C THR A 190 6.17 9.35 -6.29
N ALA A 191 5.32 8.48 -5.75
CA ALA A 191 5.76 7.25 -5.11
C ALA A 191 6.36 6.25 -6.11
N ILE A 192 5.74 6.09 -7.30
CA ILE A 192 6.26 5.26 -8.39
C ILE A 192 7.65 5.75 -8.81
N TRP A 193 7.81 7.06 -9.03
CA TRP A 193 9.11 7.64 -9.38
C TRP A 193 10.17 7.46 -8.30
N THR A 194 9.78 7.42 -7.03
CA THR A 194 10.73 7.17 -5.93
C THR A 194 11.12 5.69 -5.86
N GLY A 195 10.25 4.78 -6.27
CA GLY A 195 10.46 3.33 -6.22
C GLY A 195 11.36 2.79 -7.34
N ILE A 196 11.45 3.50 -8.47
CA ILE A 196 12.22 3.10 -9.66
C ILE A 196 13.57 3.84 -9.65
N VAL A 197 14.65 3.17 -10.07
CA VAL A 197 16.01 3.75 -10.12
C VAL A 197 16.05 5.08 -10.92
N LYS A 198 16.73 6.07 -10.34
CA LYS A 198 16.77 7.49 -10.73
C LYS A 198 17.11 7.77 -12.20
N ASP A 199 17.89 6.90 -12.83
CA ASP A 199 18.40 7.12 -14.19
C ASP A 199 17.35 6.92 -15.29
N LYS A 200 16.19 6.32 -14.96
CA LYS A 200 15.10 6.08 -15.92
C LYS A 200 13.98 7.13 -15.87
N PHE A 201 14.08 8.10 -14.96
CA PHE A 201 13.03 9.10 -14.67
C PHE A 201 13.28 10.47 -15.34
N SER A 202 14.45 10.72 -15.95
CA SER A 202 14.82 12.08 -16.41
C SER A 202 13.82 12.73 -17.34
N ASP A 203 13.17 11.95 -18.21
CA ASP A 203 12.35 12.48 -19.30
C ASP A 203 10.94 12.89 -18.80
N ASP A 204 10.38 12.16 -17.82
CA ASP A 204 9.06 12.46 -17.24
C ASP A 204 9.13 13.47 -16.08
N THR A 205 10.34 13.77 -15.61
CA THR A 205 10.59 14.70 -14.49
C THR A 205 10.05 16.09 -14.77
N GLN A 206 10.29 16.62 -15.97
CA GLN A 206 9.88 17.98 -16.31
C GLN A 206 8.34 18.11 -16.33
N GLN A 207 7.65 17.06 -16.81
CA GLN A 207 6.20 16.97 -16.74
C GLN A 207 5.72 16.91 -15.29
N ALA A 208 6.38 16.13 -14.43
CA ALA A 208 6.07 16.04 -13.00
C ALA A 208 6.18 17.38 -12.26
N VAL A 209 7.25 18.13 -12.53
CA VAL A 209 7.50 19.45 -11.91
C VAL A 209 6.48 20.47 -12.41
N GLN A 210 6.22 20.54 -13.72
CA GLN A 210 5.18 21.41 -14.27
C GLN A 210 3.79 21.08 -13.72
N LEU A 211 3.54 19.79 -13.49
CA LEU A 211 2.30 19.34 -12.90
C LEU A 211 2.13 19.83 -11.45
N LEU A 212 3.14 19.66 -10.60
CA LEU A 212 3.07 20.15 -9.24
C LEU A 212 3.00 21.68 -9.18
N ALA A 213 3.76 22.37 -10.03
CA ALA A 213 3.77 23.84 -10.11
C ALA A 213 2.42 24.42 -10.55
N SER A 214 1.67 23.71 -11.39
CA SER A 214 0.32 24.10 -11.83
C SER A 214 -0.79 23.67 -10.87
N THR A 215 -0.46 23.05 -9.74
CA THR A 215 -1.44 22.73 -8.68
C THR A 215 -1.49 23.93 -7.72
N PRO A 216 -2.63 24.65 -7.60
CA PRO A 216 -2.69 25.82 -6.73
C PRO A 216 -2.56 25.40 -5.27
N ILE A 217 -1.38 25.57 -4.70
CA ILE A 217 -1.13 25.40 -3.25
C ILE A 217 -1.53 26.69 -2.49
N SER A 218 -1.69 27.80 -3.22
CA SER A 218 -1.67 29.16 -2.66
C SER A 218 -2.99 29.70 -2.09
N ASN A 219 -4.14 29.04 -2.27
CA ASN A 219 -5.46 29.57 -1.89
C ASN A 219 -6.25 28.71 -0.89
N LEU A 220 -5.60 27.74 -0.25
CA LEU A 220 -6.26 26.79 0.65
C LEU A 220 -5.71 26.95 2.07
N ASP A 221 -6.53 26.59 3.06
CA ASP A 221 -6.14 26.55 4.47
C ASP A 221 -4.97 25.58 4.67
N ILE A 222 -3.97 25.93 5.49
CA ILE A 222 -2.76 25.13 5.76
C ILE A 222 -3.06 23.72 6.30
N HIS A 223 -4.28 23.49 6.80
CA HIS A 223 -4.77 22.19 7.26
C HIS A 223 -5.52 21.39 6.19
N ASP A 224 -5.65 21.91 4.97
CA ASP A 224 -6.27 21.21 3.85
C ASP A 224 -5.45 19.95 3.50
N PRO A 225 -6.05 18.75 3.51
CA PRO A 225 -5.39 17.50 3.13
C PRO A 225 -4.72 17.55 1.77
N VAL A 226 -5.21 18.36 0.83
CA VAL A 226 -4.64 18.59 -0.50
C VAL A 226 -3.29 19.31 -0.39
N ILE A 227 -3.16 20.32 0.47
CA ILE A 227 -1.88 21.01 0.71
C ILE A 227 -0.87 20.07 1.33
N ILE A 228 -1.25 19.35 2.39
CA ILE A 228 -0.34 18.44 3.11
C ILE A 228 0.21 17.36 2.16
N GLN A 229 -0.65 16.79 1.32
CA GLN A 229 -0.24 15.79 0.35
C GLN A 229 0.55 16.40 -0.82
N GLY A 230 0.21 17.60 -1.26
CA GLY A 230 0.99 18.35 -2.24
C GLY A 230 2.42 18.61 -1.77
N LEU A 231 2.59 19.04 -0.51
CA LEU A 231 3.91 19.24 0.11
C LEU A 231 4.68 17.93 0.26
N ARG A 232 4.02 16.82 0.62
CA ARG A 232 4.65 15.49 0.63
C ARG A 232 5.11 15.05 -0.76
N ALA A 233 4.31 15.33 -1.79
CA ALA A 233 4.66 15.03 -3.17
C ALA A 233 5.88 15.85 -3.62
N TRP A 234 5.93 17.14 -3.28
CA TRP A 234 7.12 18.00 -3.48
C TRP A 234 8.36 17.43 -2.79
N GLY A 235 8.27 17.06 -1.51
CA GLY A 235 9.40 16.47 -0.78
C GLY A 235 9.93 15.18 -1.42
N ARG A 236 9.03 14.32 -1.95
CA ARG A 236 9.43 13.12 -2.70
C ARG A 236 10.13 13.46 -4.01
N LEU A 237 9.64 14.46 -4.76
CA LEU A 237 10.31 14.92 -5.98
C LEU A 237 11.70 15.47 -5.69
N CYS A 238 11.87 16.32 -4.67
CA CYS A 238 13.18 16.82 -4.26
C CYS A 238 14.17 15.68 -3.98
N LYS A 239 13.71 14.63 -3.31
CA LYS A 239 14.53 13.43 -3.03
C LYS A 239 14.90 12.65 -4.29
N CYS A 240 13.97 12.53 -5.24
CA CYS A 240 14.22 11.87 -6.52
C CYS A 240 15.27 12.63 -7.33
N LEU A 241 15.06 13.94 -7.48
CA LEU A 241 15.86 14.81 -8.32
C LEU A 241 17.23 15.18 -7.75
N GLY A 242 17.36 15.24 -6.43
CA GLY A 242 18.62 15.60 -5.77
C GLY A 242 19.13 16.95 -6.28
N GLN A 243 20.36 16.98 -6.80
CA GLN A 243 21.00 18.19 -7.33
C GLN A 243 20.39 18.70 -8.64
N LYS A 244 19.46 17.96 -9.26
CA LYS A 244 18.73 18.37 -10.48
C LYS A 244 17.41 19.08 -10.21
N PHE A 245 17.04 19.27 -8.93
CA PHE A 245 15.86 20.03 -8.51
C PHE A 245 16.18 21.52 -8.46
#